data_AF-A0A356WZV0-F1
#
_entry.id   AF-A0A356WZV0-F1
#
_cell.length_a   1.000
_cell.length_b   1.000
_cell.length_c   1.000
_cell.angle_alpha   90.00
_cell.angle_beta   90.00
_cell.angle_gamma   90.00
#
_symmetry.space_group_name_H-M   'P 1'
#
loop_
_entity.id
_entity.type
_entity.pdbx_description
1 polymer ?
#
loop_
_entity_poly.entity_id
_entity_poly.type
_entity_poly.pdbx_seq_one_letter_code
_entity_poly.pdbx_strand_id
1 'polypeptide(L)' 'EWHFITGKRTDIKMMATMLGVKYQQTSDGHFAHSNLVTVLDTEGKVAKRVEGLNQSMNEASAVITTMLKNL' A
#
# COMPACT_ATOMS: atom_id res chain seq x y z
N GLU A 1 4.58 9.96 -12.84
CA GLU A 1 3.49 10.78 -12.29
C GLU A 1 2.84 10.03 -11.12
N TRP A 2 2.22 10.73 -10.17
CA TRP A 2 1.54 10.11 -9.04
C TRP A 2 0.03 10.13 -9.27
N HIS A 3 -0.62 8.97 -9.15
CA HIS A 3 -2.07 8.85 -9.26
C HIS A 3 -2.68 8.66 -7.88
N PHE A 4 -3.55 9.60 -7.50
CA PHE A 4 -4.35 9.51 -6.28
C PHE A 4 -5.70 8.91 -6.62
N ILE A 5 -6.00 7.74 -6.04
CA ILE A 5 -7.22 6.98 -6.34
C ILE A 5 -8.22 7.19 -5.20
N THR A 6 -9.49 7.42 -5.58
CA THR A 6 -10.63 7.46 -4.67
C THR A 6 -11.77 6.63 -5.25
N GLY A 7 -12.79 6.31 -4.45
CA GLY A 7 -13.88 5.44 -4.88
C GLY A 7 -15.02 5.37 -3.86
N LYS A 8 -15.98 4.48 -4.11
CA LYS A 8 -17.08 4.25 -3.16
C LYS A 8 -16.53 3.57 -1.91
N ARG A 9 -17.26 3.71 -0.79
CA ARG A 9 -16.88 3.08 0.49
C ARG A 9 -16.64 1.57 0.38
N THR A 10 -17.39 0.88 -0.47
CA THR A 10 -17.25 -0.55 -0.75
C THR A 10 -15.91 -0.87 -1.41
N ASP A 11 -15.51 -0.06 -2.38
CA ASP A 11 -14.30 -0.27 -3.18
C ASP A 11 -13.06 -0.02 -2.31
N ILE A 12 -13.09 1.04 -1.49
CA ILE A 12 -12.04 1.33 -0.52
C ILE A 12 -11.91 0.21 0.51
N LYS A 13 -13.02 -0.30 1.06
CA LYS A 13 -12.99 -1.45 1.99
C LYS A 13 -12.40 -2.69 1.34
N MET A 14 -12.81 -3.03 0.13
CA MET A 14 -12.31 -4.18 -0.61
C MET A 14 -10.80 -4.08 -0.81
N MET A 15 -10.33 -2.93 -1.32
CA MET A 15 -8.91 -2.70 -1.54
C MET A 15 -8.10 -2.75 -0.25
N ALA A 16 -8.63 -2.16 0.83
CA ALA A 16 -8.00 -2.21 2.15
C ALA A 16 -7.87 -3.64 2.67
N THR A 17 -8.91 -4.47 2.50
CA THR A 17 -8.84 -5.90 2.85
C THR A 17 -7.82 -6.65 2.00
N MET A 18 -7.84 -6.48 0.67
CA MET A 18 -6.90 -7.16 -0.24
C MET A 18 -5.44 -6.79 0.03
N LEU A 19 -5.16 -5.52 0.32
CA LEU A 19 -3.82 -5.02 0.61
C LEU A 19 -3.47 -5.05 2.10
N GLY A 20 -4.33 -5.59 2.98
CA GLY A 20 -4.07 -5.63 4.42
C GLY A 20 -3.86 -4.26 5.07
N VAL A 21 -4.52 -3.22 4.56
CA VAL A 21 -4.60 -1.90 5.20
C VAL A 21 -5.70 -1.95 6.24
N LYS A 22 -5.36 -1.63 7.50
CA LYS A 22 -6.36 -1.46 8.56
C LYS A 22 -6.67 0.03 8.69
N TYR A 23 -7.94 0.36 8.83
CA TYR A 23 -8.37 1.71 9.14
C TYR A 23 -9.66 1.69 9.95
N GLN A 24 -9.83 2.69 10.82
CA GLN A 24 -10.98 2.82 11.70
C GLN A 24 -11.30 4.30 11.90
N GLN A 25 -12.59 4.64 11.78
CA GLN A 25 -13.06 5.98 12.09
C GLN A 25 -13.04 6.19 13.61
N THR A 26 -12.51 7.32 14.06
CA THR A 26 -12.47 7.73 15.47
C THR A 26 -13.69 8.60 15.81
N SER A 27 -13.96 8.78 17.10
CA SER A 27 -15.16 9.47 17.61
C SER A 27 -15.24 10.95 17.22
N ASP A 28 -14.10 11.57 16.89
CA ASP A 28 -13.94 12.95 16.45
C ASP A 28 -14.02 13.11 14.92
N GLY A 29 -14.34 12.04 14.19
CA GLY A 29 -14.46 12.06 12.72
C GLY A 29 -13.15 11.86 11.97
N HIS A 30 -12.02 11.71 12.66
CA HIS A 30 -10.75 11.31 12.04
C HIS A 30 -10.70 9.80 11.75
N PHE A 31 -9.58 9.36 11.16
CA PHE A 31 -9.32 7.95 10.89
C PHE A 31 -7.94 7.55 11.40
N ALA A 32 -7.91 6.55 12.29
CA ALA A 32 -6.69 5.80 12.54
C ALA A 32 -6.46 4.84 11.36
N HIS A 33 -5.23 4.72 10.88
CA HIS A 33 -4.89 3.83 9.78
C HIS A 33 -3.50 3.21 9.94
N SER A 34 -3.25 2.12 9.22
CA SER A 34 -1.92 1.52 9.09
C SER A 34 -0.96 2.47 8.38
N ASN A 35 0.28 2.52 8.84
CA ASN A 35 1.39 3.09 8.09
C ASN A 35 2.00 1.95 7.25
N LEU A 36 1.64 1.88 5.98
CA LEU A 36 1.96 0.77 5.10
C LEU A 36 2.27 1.27 3.70
N VAL A 37 3.38 0.79 3.14
CA VAL A 37 3.68 0.86 1.71
C VAL A 37 3.71 -0.56 1.15
N THR A 38 2.99 -0.81 0.06
CA THR A 38 2.95 -2.11 -0.62
C THR A 38 3.46 -1.95 -2.04
N VAL A 39 4.42 -2.79 -2.44
CA VAL A 39 4.90 -2.93 -3.81
C VAL A 39 4.23 -4.16 -4.42
N LEU A 40 3.62 -3.96 -5.60
CA LEU A 40 3.08 -5.04 -6.41
C LEU A 40 4.05 -5.38 -7.55
N ASP A 41 4.06 -6.64 -7.98
CA ASP A 41 4.72 -7.06 -9.22
C ASP A 41 3.85 -6.77 -10.45
N THR A 42 4.34 -7.13 -11.64
CA THR A 42 3.65 -6.89 -12.92
C THR A 42 2.39 -7.74 -13.10
N GLU A 43 2.20 -8.78 -12.29
CA GLU A 43 0.98 -9.58 -12.25
C GLU A 43 0.00 -9.09 -11.17
N GLY A 44 0.34 -8.02 -10.44
CA GLY A 44 -0.47 -7.45 -9.38
C GLY A 44 -0.36 -8.18 -8.04
N LYS A 45 0.61 -9.08 -7.85
CA LYS A 45 0.84 -9.78 -6.58
C LYS A 45 1.74 -8.94 -5.67
N VAL A 46 1.60 -9.12 -4.36
CA VAL A 46 2.43 -8.39 -3.38
C VAL A 46 3.87 -8.89 -3.41
N ALA A 47 4.80 -8.04 -3.84
CA ALA A 47 6.23 -8.33 -3.89
C ALA A 47 6.97 -7.87 -2.62
N LYS A 48 6.55 -6.75 -2.02
CA LYS A 48 7.13 -6.23 -0.77
C LYS A 48 6.11 -5.41 0.02
N ARG A 49 6.23 -5.46 1.35
CA ARG A 49 5.54 -4.56 2.28
C ARG A 49 6.57 -3.87 3.17
N VAL A 50 6.31 -2.61 3.49
CA VAL A 50 7.04 -1.86 4.51
C VAL A 50 6.03 -1.28 5.48
N GLU A 51 6.14 -1.65 6.75
CA GLU A 51 5.15 -1.35 7.79
C GLU A 51 5.75 -0.45 8.88
N GLY A 52 5.03 0.59 9.27
CA GLY A 52 5.43 1.54 10.30
C GLY A 52 5.95 2.86 9.76
N LEU A 53 6.23 3.79 10.69
CA LEU A 53 6.82 5.10 10.37
C LEU A 53 8.34 5.00 10.34
N ASN A 54 8.98 5.90 9.57
CA ASN A 54 10.43 6.04 9.50
C ASN A 54 11.19 4.76 9.10
N GLN A 55 10.53 3.88 8.34
CA GLN A 55 11.19 2.68 7.80
C GLN A 55 12.01 3.02 6.56
N SER A 56 13.09 2.29 6.35
CA SER A 56 13.87 2.39 5.13
C SER A 56 13.08 1.86 3.92
N MET A 57 13.13 2.59 2.80
CA MET A 57 12.52 2.17 1.53
C MET A 57 13.50 1.44 0.60
N ASN A 58 14.75 1.22 1.03
CA ASN A 58 15.80 0.66 0.17
C ASN A 58 15.47 -0.74 -0.34
N GLU A 59 14.87 -1.59 0.51
CA GLU A 59 14.47 -2.93 0.08
C GLU A 59 13.31 -2.88 -0.92
N ALA A 60 12.34 -1.98 -0.71
CA ALA A 60 11.22 -1.80 -1.63
C ALA A 60 11.70 -1.31 -3.01
N SER A 61 12.62 -0.35 -3.05
CA SER A 61 13.20 0.15 -4.31
C SER A 61 14.08 -0.90 -5.01
N ALA A 62 14.83 -1.70 -4.25
CA ALA A 62 15.63 -2.79 -4.81
C ALA A 62 14.76 -3.87 -5.46
N VAL A 63 13.61 -4.21 -4.85
CA VAL A 63 12.63 -5.14 -5.42
C VAL A 63 12.08 -4.61 -6.74
N ILE A 64 11.66 -3.35 -6.80
CA ILE A 64 11.20 -2.70 -8.04
C ILE A 64 12.30 -2.74 -9.11
N THR A 65 13.52 -2.36 -8.76
CA THR A 65 14.66 -2.34 -9.69
C THR A 65 14.97 -3.74 -10.24
N THR A 66 14.83 -4.77 -9.42
CA THR A 66 15.04 -6.16 -9.85
C THR A 66 13.97 -6.61 -10.82
N MET A 67 12.71 -6.30 -10.55
CA MET A 67 11.60 -6.61 -11.46
C MET A 67 11.74 -5.91 -12.80
N LEU A 68 12.14 -4.63 -12.81
CA LEU A 68 12.37 -3.88 -14.05
C LEU A 68 13.49 -4.43 -14.93
N LYS A 69 14.50 -5.11 -14.36
CA LYS A 69 15.58 -5.74 -15.12
C LYS A 69 15.17 -7.07 -15.78
N ASN A 70 14.11 -7.69 -15.28
CA ASN A 70 13.61 -8.99 -15.74
C ASN A 70 12.39 -8.86 -16.67
N LEU A 71 12.03 -7.63 -17.04
CA LEU A 71 11.04 -7.30 -18.08
C LEU A 71 11.76 -7.11 -19.42
#